data_AF-A0A7C1C866-F1
#
_entry.id   AF-A0A7C1C866-F1
#
_cell.length_a   1.000
_cell.length_b   1.000
_cell.length_c   1.000
_cell.angle_alpha   90.00
_cell.angle_beta   90.00
_cell.angle_gamma   90.00
#
_symmetry.space_group_name_H-M   'P 1'
#
loop_
_entity.id
_entity.type
_entity.pdbx_description
1 polymer ?
#
loop_
_entity_poly.entity_id
_entity_poly.type
_entity_poly.pdbx_seq_one_letter_code
_entity_poly.pdbx_strand_id
1 'polypeptide(L)'
;MRRVLAIIGVFSVLAFILAGCGGSGPGSPGSQGSEATGANIVIKAVSHNDAGFGDQGDNWDIDYIQDICDDGKPEPFGNDFASFTFVANPIDSTFTPGNLHLETYTVEFFPQDPGAPPIEKLDGFNTFTIEPTGADFQSGNFMIIDVSRKVKVAGDISSGLYSPQRIPVLYDMRVTFHGQDDFGNDFSIEFTRTVDLADFNNC
;
A
#
# COMPACT_ATOMS: atom_id res chain seq x y z
N MET A 1 -2.36 52.51 12.71
CA MET A 1 -1.16 51.65 12.76
C MET A 1 -1.10 50.74 13.98
N ARG A 2 -1.29 51.22 15.22
CA ARG A 2 -1.26 50.37 16.44
C ARG A 2 -2.29 49.22 16.49
N ARG A 3 -3.44 49.35 15.84
CA ARG A 3 -4.49 48.30 15.79
C ARG A 3 -4.23 47.20 14.76
N VAL A 4 -3.40 47.47 13.74
CA VAL A 4 -3.08 46.49 12.67
C VAL A 4 -2.00 45.52 13.15
N LEU A 5 -1.04 46.01 13.95
CA LEU A 5 0.01 45.18 14.57
C LEU A 5 -0.54 44.13 15.56
N ALA A 6 -1.63 44.45 16.27
CA ALA A 6 -2.26 43.51 17.20
C ALA A 6 -2.94 42.33 16.49
N ILE A 7 -3.52 42.56 15.29
CA ILE A 7 -4.21 41.53 14.50
C ILE A 7 -3.19 40.55 13.88
N ILE A 8 -2.05 41.06 13.42
CA ILE A 8 -0.96 40.24 12.87
C ILE A 8 -0.33 39.37 13.96
N GLY A 9 -0.16 39.89 15.19
CA GLY A 9 0.36 39.11 16.31
C GLY A 9 -0.55 37.94 16.72
N VAL A 10 -1.87 38.13 16.69
CA VAL A 10 -2.84 37.07 17.05
C VAL A 10 -2.92 35.97 15.97
N PHE A 11 -2.84 36.33 14.69
CA PHE A 11 -2.79 35.35 13.60
C PHE A 11 -1.50 34.51 13.59
N SER A 12 -0.37 35.10 14.01
CA SER A 12 0.91 34.40 14.06
C SER A 12 0.94 33.31 15.14
N VAL A 13 0.26 33.53 16.26
CA VAL A 13 0.16 32.53 17.35
C VAL A 13 -0.80 31.40 17.00
N LEU A 14 -1.88 31.67 16.27
CA LEU A 14 -2.81 30.62 15.80
C LEU A 14 -2.16 29.68 14.77
N ALA A 15 -1.25 30.18 13.92
CA ALA A 15 -0.54 29.37 12.94
C ALA A 15 0.43 28.36 13.58
N PHE A 16 1.01 28.68 14.74
CA PHE A 16 1.86 27.74 15.48
C PHE A 16 1.08 26.64 16.23
N ILE A 17 -0.17 26.89 16.59
CA ILE A 17 -1.03 25.88 17.23
C ILE A 17 -1.57 24.87 16.20
N LEU A 18 -1.77 25.31 14.95
CA LEU A 18 -2.25 24.45 13.86
C LEU A 18 -1.15 23.64 13.15
N ALA A 19 0.13 24.01 13.31
CA ALA A 19 1.25 23.22 12.79
C ALA A 19 1.51 21.91 13.57
N GLY A 20 0.82 21.70 14.70
CA GLY A 20 0.93 20.49 15.54
C GLY A 20 -0.17 19.44 15.31
N CYS A 21 -1.21 19.73 14.52
CA CYS A 21 -2.32 18.80 14.26
C CYS A 21 -2.11 18.08 12.92
N GLY A 22 -1.16 17.16 12.88
CA GLY A 22 -0.93 16.31 11.69
C GLY A 22 0.21 15.31 11.87
N GLY A 23 0.57 14.97 13.11
CA GLY A 23 1.61 13.99 13.35
C GLY A 23 1.10 12.60 12.97
N SER A 24 1.84 11.88 12.12
CA SER A 24 1.69 10.46 11.82
C SER A 24 2.19 9.58 12.98
N GLY A 25 1.85 9.99 14.20
CA GLY A 25 2.25 9.32 15.43
C GLY A 25 1.17 8.37 15.93
N PRO A 26 1.50 7.55 16.93
CA PRO A 26 0.52 6.73 17.61
C PRO A 26 -0.64 7.61 18.14
N GLY A 27 -1.87 7.29 17.75
CA GLY A 27 -3.11 7.97 18.12
C GLY A 27 -3.59 9.01 17.10
N SER A 28 -2.92 9.12 15.95
CA SER A 28 -3.31 9.99 14.85
C SER A 28 -4.48 9.41 14.05
N PRO A 29 -5.30 10.23 13.36
CA PRO A 29 -6.34 9.71 12.47
C PRO A 29 -5.73 8.73 11.45
N GLY A 30 -6.09 7.45 11.55
CA GLY A 30 -5.51 6.37 10.74
C GLY A 30 -4.62 5.38 11.52
N SER A 31 -4.23 5.68 12.76
CA SER A 31 -3.55 4.73 13.64
C SER A 31 -4.54 3.69 14.17
N GLN A 32 -4.64 2.56 13.48
CA GLN A 32 -5.59 1.50 13.81
C GLN A 32 -4.96 0.53 14.84
N GLY A 33 -4.78 0.99 16.08
CA GLY A 33 -4.39 0.14 17.21
C GLY A 33 -2.89 0.02 17.50
N SER A 34 -2.01 0.67 16.73
CA SER A 34 -0.55 0.70 16.99
C SER A 34 -0.17 1.23 18.37
N GLU A 35 -0.99 2.08 18.97
CA GLU A 35 -0.77 2.60 20.33
C GLU A 35 -0.87 1.50 21.37
N ALA A 36 -1.80 0.56 21.15
CA ALA A 36 -2.12 -0.51 22.09
C ALA A 36 -1.02 -1.56 22.15
N THR A 37 -0.26 -1.74 21.06
CA THR A 37 0.87 -2.66 21.01
C THR A 37 2.14 -2.12 21.69
N GLY A 38 2.17 -0.82 22.01
CA GLY A 38 3.36 -0.15 22.54
C GLY A 38 4.46 0.10 21.50
N ALA A 39 4.20 -0.16 20.22
CA ALA A 39 5.15 0.04 19.12
C ALA A 39 4.53 0.84 17.96
N ASN A 40 5.27 1.83 17.46
CA ASN A 40 4.94 2.54 16.23
C ASN A 40 5.47 1.75 15.02
N ILE A 41 4.57 1.24 14.18
CA ILE A 41 4.91 0.41 13.03
C ILE A 41 4.68 1.21 11.76
N VAL A 42 5.70 1.25 10.90
CA VAL A 42 5.64 1.97 9.63
C VAL A 42 6.19 1.11 8.50
N ILE A 43 5.66 1.33 7.30
CA ILE A 43 6.22 0.79 6.06
C ILE A 43 7.26 1.79 5.57
N LYS A 44 8.53 1.37 5.54
CA LYS A 44 9.68 2.21 5.17
C LYS A 44 9.98 2.15 3.67
N ALA A 45 9.82 0.98 3.07
CA ALA A 45 10.09 0.74 1.66
C ALA A 45 9.19 -0.37 1.13
N VAL A 46 9.06 -0.40 -0.20
CA VAL A 46 8.36 -1.43 -0.95
C VAL A 46 9.19 -1.80 -2.17
N SER A 47 9.12 -3.06 -2.56
CA SER A 47 9.64 -3.59 -3.82
C SER A 47 8.53 -4.39 -4.47
N HIS A 48 8.01 -3.85 -5.57
CA HIS A 48 6.98 -4.40 -6.42
C HIS A 48 7.61 -5.24 -7.53
N ASN A 49 6.99 -6.37 -7.86
CA ASN A 49 7.46 -7.30 -8.86
C ASN A 49 6.28 -7.83 -9.66
N ASP A 50 6.32 -7.52 -10.96
CA ASP A 50 5.47 -8.16 -11.95
C ASP A 50 6.29 -9.17 -12.75
N ALA A 51 5.63 -10.24 -13.21
CA ALA A 51 6.29 -11.33 -13.92
C ALA A 51 7.06 -10.86 -15.17
N GLY A 52 6.58 -9.82 -15.87
CA GLY A 52 7.21 -9.26 -17.07
C GLY A 52 8.43 -8.38 -16.80
N PHE A 53 8.47 -7.72 -15.64
CA PHE A 53 9.38 -6.59 -15.39
C PHE A 53 10.50 -6.89 -14.39
N GLY A 54 10.37 -7.93 -13.56
CA GLY A 54 11.25 -8.10 -12.42
C GLY A 54 10.95 -7.06 -11.33
N ASP A 55 11.95 -6.74 -10.49
CA ASP A 55 11.80 -5.76 -9.40
C ASP A 55 11.72 -4.33 -9.95
N GLN A 56 10.60 -3.67 -9.69
CA GLN A 56 10.28 -2.32 -10.12
C GLN A 56 10.43 -1.27 -9.00
N GLY A 57 10.83 -1.66 -7.78
CA GLY A 57 10.87 -0.76 -6.62
C GLY A 57 9.47 -0.29 -6.20
N ASP A 58 9.24 1.03 -6.11
CA ASP A 58 7.91 1.62 -5.82
C ASP A 58 7.21 2.14 -7.10
N ASN A 59 7.64 1.67 -8.28
CA ASN A 59 6.88 1.83 -9.51
C ASN A 59 5.86 0.69 -9.61
N TRP A 60 4.64 1.00 -10.03
CA TRP A 60 3.50 0.08 -10.00
C TRP A 60 2.89 -0.12 -11.38
N ASP A 61 3.71 -0.61 -12.31
CA ASP A 61 3.26 -0.98 -13.66
C ASP A 61 2.89 -2.47 -13.66
N ILE A 62 1.59 -2.75 -13.81
CA ILE A 62 1.05 -4.11 -13.77
C ILE A 62 0.56 -4.48 -15.17
N ASP A 63 1.20 -5.48 -15.76
CA ASP A 63 0.74 -6.04 -17.03
C ASP A 63 -0.51 -6.91 -16.82
N TYR A 64 -1.54 -6.67 -17.63
CA TYR A 64 -2.77 -7.44 -17.60
C TYR A 64 -3.01 -8.30 -18.84
N ILE A 65 -2.18 -8.19 -19.88
CA ILE A 65 -2.22 -9.03 -21.08
C ILE A 65 -1.00 -9.96 -21.10
N GLN A 66 -1.14 -11.12 -21.75
CA GLN A 66 0.00 -11.94 -22.14
C GLN A 66 0.13 -11.90 -23.66
N ASP A 67 1.10 -11.14 -24.13
CA ASP A 67 1.48 -11.04 -25.53
C ASP A 67 2.25 -12.28 -26.02
N ILE A 68 2.22 -12.44 -27.35
CA ILE A 68 3.06 -13.39 -28.07
C ILE A 68 4.17 -12.61 -28.77
N CYS A 69 5.42 -12.87 -28.38
CA CYS A 69 6.60 -12.20 -28.91
C CYS A 69 6.88 -12.61 -30.36
N ASP A 70 7.75 -11.84 -31.04
CA ASP A 70 8.13 -12.04 -32.45
C ASP A 70 8.67 -13.46 -32.75
N ASP A 71 9.25 -14.13 -31.75
CA ASP A 71 9.76 -15.50 -31.87
C ASP A 71 8.68 -16.59 -31.63
N GLY A 72 7.42 -16.17 -31.46
CA GLY A 72 6.25 -17.02 -31.25
C GLY A 72 6.11 -17.55 -29.81
N LYS A 73 6.94 -17.10 -28.88
CA LYS A 73 6.81 -17.48 -27.46
C LYS A 73 5.94 -16.47 -26.71
N PRO A 74 5.19 -16.92 -25.70
CA PRO A 74 4.50 -16.00 -24.82
C PRO A 74 5.52 -15.22 -23.98
N GLU A 75 5.23 -13.95 -23.73
CA GLU A 75 5.99 -13.15 -22.77
C GLU A 75 5.84 -13.72 -21.34
N PRO A 76 6.75 -13.37 -20.42
CA PRO A 76 6.58 -13.67 -19.00
C PRO A 76 5.31 -12.99 -18.47
N PHE A 77 4.36 -13.80 -18.01
CA PHE A 77 3.10 -13.32 -17.45
C PHE A 77 2.73 -14.15 -16.23
N GLY A 78 2.21 -13.50 -15.20
CA GLY A 78 2.03 -14.13 -13.91
C GLY A 78 1.36 -13.26 -12.88
N ASN A 79 1.33 -13.78 -11.65
CA ASN A 79 0.85 -13.03 -10.51
C ASN A 79 1.79 -11.86 -10.24
N ASP A 80 1.21 -10.79 -9.75
CA ASP A 80 1.91 -9.63 -9.25
C ASP A 80 2.17 -9.77 -7.75
N PHE A 81 3.37 -9.37 -7.31
CA PHE A 81 3.79 -9.46 -5.92
C PHE A 81 4.45 -8.17 -5.44
N ALA A 82 4.37 -7.92 -4.14
CA ALA A 82 5.20 -6.91 -3.50
C ALA A 82 5.77 -7.41 -2.17
N SER A 83 6.98 -6.97 -1.86
CA SER A 83 7.60 -7.12 -0.55
C SER A 83 7.72 -5.75 0.12
N PHE A 84 7.58 -5.73 1.44
CA PHE A 84 7.55 -4.51 2.23
C PHE A 84 8.64 -4.56 3.31
N THR A 85 9.32 -3.44 3.50
CA THR A 85 10.21 -3.25 4.63
C THR A 85 9.45 -2.55 5.74
N PHE A 86 9.21 -3.25 6.84
CA PHE A 86 8.58 -2.70 8.04
C PHE A 86 9.64 -2.22 9.02
N VAL A 87 9.31 -1.17 9.79
CA VAL A 87 10.07 -0.77 10.97
C VAL A 87 9.10 -0.59 12.12
N ALA A 88 9.36 -1.27 13.23
CA ALA A 88 8.61 -1.14 14.46
C ALA A 88 9.50 -0.52 15.55
N ASN A 89 9.17 0.70 15.98
CA ASN A 89 9.89 1.41 17.04
C ASN A 89 9.08 1.36 18.33
N PRO A 90 9.67 1.03 19.49
CA PRO A 90 9.01 1.21 20.78
C PRO A 90 8.54 2.65 20.95
N ILE A 91 7.32 2.85 21.43
CA ILE A 91 6.76 4.18 21.70
C ILE A 91 7.39 4.78 22.96
N ASP A 92 7.70 3.94 23.95
CA ASP A 92 8.34 4.33 25.21
C ASP A 92 9.59 3.48 25.47
N SER A 93 10.71 4.13 25.79
CA SER A 93 11.98 3.48 26.14
C SER A 93 11.97 2.68 27.45
N THR A 94 10.95 2.85 28.29
CA THR A 94 10.80 2.19 29.59
C THR A 94 9.94 0.94 29.53
N PHE A 95 9.24 0.71 28.43
CA PHE A 95 8.41 -0.46 28.16
C PHE A 95 9.02 -1.27 27.01
N THR A 96 9.08 -2.58 27.14
CA THR A 96 9.47 -3.48 26.03
C THR A 96 8.19 -4.00 25.38
N PRO A 97 7.85 -3.56 24.16
CA PRO A 97 6.67 -4.05 23.47
C PRO A 97 6.84 -5.52 23.10
N GLY A 98 5.72 -6.23 22.98
CA GLY A 98 5.69 -7.61 22.52
C GLY A 98 6.05 -7.71 21.04
N ASN A 99 6.36 -8.92 20.58
CA ASN A 99 6.49 -9.16 19.15
C ASN A 99 5.15 -8.90 18.45
N LEU A 100 5.25 -8.45 17.21
CA LEU A 100 4.12 -8.11 16.37
C LEU A 100 3.96 -9.20 15.31
N HIS A 101 2.81 -9.86 15.28
CA HIS A 101 2.52 -10.90 14.30
C HIS A 101 1.60 -10.34 13.24
N LEU A 102 2.12 -10.11 12.04
CA LEU A 102 1.30 -9.91 10.85
C LEU A 102 0.73 -11.26 10.45
N GLU A 103 -0.58 -11.35 10.23
CA GLU A 103 -1.26 -12.63 9.99
C GLU A 103 -1.98 -12.66 8.64
N THR A 104 -2.64 -11.56 8.31
CA THR A 104 -3.46 -11.45 7.10
C THR A 104 -3.26 -10.10 6.44
N TYR A 105 -3.61 -10.04 5.16
CA TYR A 105 -3.62 -8.80 4.41
C TYR A 105 -4.78 -8.79 3.42
N THR A 106 -5.22 -7.59 3.08
CA THR A 106 -6.25 -7.32 2.10
C THR A 106 -5.69 -6.38 1.05
N VAL A 107 -5.96 -6.64 -0.23
CA VAL A 107 -5.64 -5.75 -1.35
C VAL A 107 -6.94 -5.31 -2.02
N GLU A 108 -7.15 -4.01 -2.10
CA GLU A 108 -8.30 -3.38 -2.74
C GLU A 108 -7.83 -2.43 -3.83
N PHE A 109 -8.59 -2.34 -4.92
CA PHE A 109 -8.34 -1.43 -6.02
C PHE A 109 -9.56 -0.54 -6.24
N PHE A 110 -9.34 0.76 -6.22
CA PHE A 110 -10.38 1.77 -6.43
C PHE A 110 -10.14 2.43 -7.79
N PRO A 111 -11.00 2.21 -8.79
CA PRO A 111 -10.81 2.79 -10.11
C PRO A 111 -10.85 4.33 -10.05
N GLN A 112 -9.87 5.00 -10.65
CA GLN A 112 -9.84 6.46 -10.73
C GLN A 112 -10.79 7.01 -11.80
N ASP A 113 -11.26 6.17 -12.71
CA ASP A 113 -12.24 6.53 -13.74
C ASP A 113 -13.44 5.57 -13.72
N PRO A 114 -14.67 6.06 -13.99
CA PRO A 114 -15.87 5.24 -13.90
C PRO A 114 -16.01 4.21 -15.04
N GLY A 115 -15.18 4.31 -16.08
CA GLY A 115 -15.16 3.39 -17.21
C GLY A 115 -14.25 2.19 -16.97
N ALA A 116 -13.42 2.19 -15.92
CA ALA A 116 -12.52 1.11 -15.57
C ALA A 116 -13.27 -0.10 -14.98
N PRO A 117 -12.88 -1.34 -15.34
CA PRO A 117 -13.42 -2.54 -14.71
C PRO A 117 -13.16 -2.58 -13.20
N PRO A 118 -14.11 -3.01 -12.36
CA PRO A 118 -13.82 -3.29 -10.96
C PRO A 118 -12.91 -4.52 -10.84
N ILE A 119 -11.89 -4.41 -10.00
CA ILE A 119 -11.03 -5.53 -9.60
C ILE A 119 -11.51 -6.04 -8.24
N GLU A 120 -11.75 -7.34 -8.16
CA GLU A 120 -12.22 -7.97 -6.93
C GLU A 120 -11.13 -7.91 -5.85
N LYS A 121 -11.53 -7.55 -4.62
CA LYS A 121 -10.68 -7.58 -3.43
C LYS A 121 -9.97 -8.93 -3.30
N LEU A 122 -8.71 -8.88 -2.87
CA LEU A 122 -7.90 -10.07 -2.61
C LEU A 122 -7.59 -10.12 -1.12
N ASP A 123 -7.91 -11.24 -0.49
CA ASP A 123 -7.55 -11.51 0.90
C ASP A 123 -6.47 -12.60 0.93
N GLY A 124 -5.43 -12.40 1.72
CA GLY A 124 -4.31 -13.34 1.84
C GLY A 124 -3.87 -13.57 3.27
N PHE A 125 -3.18 -14.68 3.47
CA PHE A 125 -2.66 -15.13 4.77
C PHE A 125 -1.15 -15.25 4.65
N ASN A 126 -0.43 -14.52 5.49
CA ASN A 126 1.03 -14.53 5.55
C ASN A 126 1.42 -14.22 6.99
N THR A 127 2.10 -15.16 7.64
CA THR A 127 2.53 -14.97 9.03
C THR A 127 3.97 -14.47 9.08
N PHE A 128 4.15 -13.24 9.56
CA PHE A 128 5.47 -12.65 9.79
C PHE A 128 5.55 -12.09 11.20
N THR A 129 6.70 -12.26 11.86
CA THR A 129 6.96 -11.71 13.19
C THR A 129 7.93 -10.55 13.07
N ILE A 130 7.53 -9.37 13.55
CA ILE A 130 8.33 -8.15 13.60
C ILE A 130 8.70 -7.89 15.05
N GLU A 131 9.99 -7.85 15.35
CA GLU A 131 10.49 -7.44 16.66
C GLU A 131 10.53 -5.90 16.74
N PRO A 132 9.95 -5.27 17.79
CA PRO A 132 9.89 -3.82 17.93
C PRO A 132 11.24 -3.25 18.41
N THR A 133 12.28 -3.39 17.60
CA THR A 133 13.67 -2.98 17.92
C THR A 133 14.11 -1.73 17.19
N GLY A 134 13.28 -1.21 16.27
CA GLY A 134 13.64 -0.16 15.32
C GLY A 134 14.49 -0.63 14.14
N ALA A 135 14.80 -1.93 14.06
CA ALA A 135 15.48 -2.52 12.91
C ALA A 135 14.52 -2.68 11.72
N ASP A 136 15.09 -2.64 10.51
CA ASP A 136 14.37 -2.94 9.28
C ASP A 136 14.03 -4.43 9.23
N PHE A 137 12.75 -4.75 9.06
CA PHE A 137 12.25 -6.10 8.81
C PHE A 137 11.81 -6.20 7.34
N GLN A 138 12.52 -6.99 6.54
CA GLN A 138 12.12 -7.29 5.18
C GLN A 138 11.11 -8.45 5.18
N SER A 139 9.91 -8.21 4.67
CA SER A 139 8.92 -9.27 4.51
C SER A 139 9.24 -10.21 3.36
N GLY A 140 8.51 -11.33 3.30
CA GLY A 140 8.36 -12.08 2.05
C GLY A 140 7.43 -11.35 1.05
N ASN A 141 7.07 -12.08 0.00
CA ASN A 141 6.17 -11.57 -1.04
C ASN A 141 4.70 -11.69 -0.61
N PHE A 142 3.96 -10.60 -0.77
CA PHE A 142 2.51 -10.55 -0.74
C PHE A 142 1.99 -10.51 -2.18
N MET A 143 0.94 -11.27 -2.46
CA MET A 143 0.31 -11.25 -3.79
C MET A 143 -0.58 -10.02 -3.89
N ILE A 144 -0.35 -9.20 -4.91
CA ILE A 144 -1.09 -7.95 -5.10
C ILE A 144 -2.30 -8.18 -5.99
N ILE A 145 -2.07 -8.82 -7.13
CA ILE A 145 -3.13 -9.23 -8.04
C ILE A 145 -2.72 -10.53 -8.74
N ASP A 146 -3.65 -11.49 -8.78
CA ASP A 146 -3.41 -12.75 -9.47
C ASP A 146 -3.73 -12.67 -10.97
N VAL A 147 -3.22 -13.65 -11.72
CA VAL A 147 -3.43 -13.81 -13.16
C VAL A 147 -4.92 -13.80 -13.55
N SER A 148 -5.80 -14.42 -12.76
CA SER A 148 -7.21 -14.52 -13.13
C SER A 148 -7.91 -13.15 -13.10
N ARG A 149 -7.56 -12.31 -12.12
CA ARG A 149 -8.03 -10.93 -12.01
C ARG A 149 -7.50 -10.07 -13.16
N LYS A 150 -6.22 -10.22 -13.51
CA LYS A 150 -5.61 -9.55 -14.68
C LYS A 150 -6.33 -9.89 -15.99
N VAL A 151 -6.49 -11.18 -16.27
CA VAL A 151 -7.18 -11.66 -17.48
C VAL A 151 -8.64 -11.21 -17.52
N LYS A 152 -9.31 -11.15 -16.36
CA LYS A 152 -10.67 -10.62 -16.27
C LYS A 152 -10.74 -9.14 -16.68
N VAL A 153 -9.83 -8.29 -16.19
CA VAL A 153 -9.73 -6.87 -16.59
C VAL A 153 -9.53 -6.76 -18.10
N ALA A 154 -8.61 -7.55 -18.67
CA ALA A 154 -8.37 -7.61 -20.10
C ALA A 154 -9.63 -7.96 -20.90
N GLY A 155 -10.35 -9.01 -20.46
CA GLY A 155 -11.59 -9.48 -21.08
C GLY A 155 -12.73 -8.47 -21.01
N ASP A 156 -12.87 -7.80 -19.85
CA ASP A 156 -13.90 -6.80 -19.61
C ASP A 156 -13.70 -5.55 -20.49
N ILE A 157 -12.45 -5.13 -20.71
CA ILE A 157 -12.11 -4.01 -21.60
C ILE A 157 -12.28 -4.43 -23.07
N SER A 158 -11.70 -5.57 -23.48
CA SER A 158 -11.72 -6.02 -24.88
C SER A 158 -13.12 -6.39 -25.40
N SER A 159 -14.02 -6.83 -24.52
CA SER A 159 -15.43 -7.07 -24.84
C SER A 159 -16.27 -5.78 -24.96
N GLY A 160 -15.73 -4.64 -24.51
CA GLY A 160 -16.44 -3.37 -24.45
C GLY A 160 -17.47 -3.28 -23.31
N LEU A 161 -17.48 -4.24 -22.37
CA LEU A 161 -18.30 -4.16 -21.15
C LEU A 161 -17.90 -2.94 -20.31
N TYR A 162 -16.61 -2.65 -20.27
CA TYR A 162 -16.01 -1.48 -19.67
C TYR A 162 -15.17 -0.73 -20.72
N SER A 163 -15.18 0.60 -20.66
CA SER A 163 -14.46 1.45 -21.60
C SER A 163 -13.73 2.54 -20.80
N PRO A 164 -12.52 2.23 -20.29
CA PRO A 164 -11.70 3.20 -19.57
C PRO A 164 -11.49 4.46 -20.38
N GLN A 165 -11.41 5.61 -19.72
CA GLN A 165 -11.21 6.90 -20.40
C GLN A 165 -9.78 7.11 -20.89
N ARG A 166 -8.83 6.32 -20.38
CA ARG A 166 -7.41 6.33 -20.74
C ARG A 166 -6.80 4.94 -20.57
N ILE A 167 -5.66 4.74 -21.21
CA ILE A 167 -4.74 3.62 -21.01
C ILE A 167 -3.35 4.24 -20.76
N PRO A 168 -2.60 3.87 -19.71
CA PRO A 168 -2.92 2.89 -18.66
C PRO A 168 -4.20 3.21 -17.86
N VAL A 169 -4.91 2.16 -17.43
CA VAL A 169 -6.04 2.28 -16.51
C VAL A 169 -5.50 2.48 -15.11
N LEU A 170 -5.92 3.52 -14.40
CA LEU A 170 -5.38 3.82 -13.07
C LEU A 170 -6.32 3.39 -11.96
N TYR A 171 -5.74 2.78 -10.94
CA TYR A 171 -6.41 2.44 -9.70
C TYR A 171 -5.65 3.03 -8.52
N ASP A 172 -6.37 3.52 -7.52
CA ASP A 172 -5.79 3.68 -6.19
C ASP A 172 -5.85 2.31 -5.50
N MET A 173 -4.69 1.72 -5.27
CA MET A 173 -4.54 0.47 -4.53
C MET A 173 -4.41 0.78 -3.04
N ARG A 174 -5.10 0.00 -2.21
CA ARG A 174 -4.91 -0.06 -0.77
C ARG A 174 -4.55 -1.48 -0.35
N VAL A 175 -3.42 -1.62 0.34
CA VAL A 175 -3.04 -2.85 1.03
C VAL A 175 -3.20 -2.61 2.53
N THR A 176 -4.06 -3.39 3.18
CA THR A 176 -4.25 -3.35 4.62
C THR A 176 -3.71 -4.62 5.25
N PHE A 177 -2.67 -4.50 6.07
CA PHE A 177 -2.11 -5.59 6.85
C PHE A 177 -2.80 -5.63 8.21
N HIS A 178 -3.13 -6.83 8.69
CA HIS A 178 -3.71 -7.06 10.00
C HIS A 178 -2.85 -8.01 10.81
N GLY A 179 -2.76 -7.74 12.10
CA GLY A 179 -1.95 -8.53 13.01
C GLY A 179 -2.36 -8.39 14.47
N GLN A 180 -1.66 -9.12 15.32
CA GLN A 180 -1.82 -9.13 16.76
C GLN A 180 -0.45 -9.19 17.45
N ASP A 181 -0.30 -8.52 18.58
CA ASP A 181 0.92 -8.62 19.39
C ASP A 181 0.93 -9.85 20.32
N ASP A 182 2.07 -10.13 20.96
CA ASP A 182 2.21 -11.22 21.96
C ASP A 182 1.18 -11.15 23.12
N PHE A 183 0.55 -10.00 23.33
CA PHE A 183 -0.40 -9.74 24.42
C PHE A 183 -1.86 -9.81 23.97
N GLY A 184 -2.13 -10.06 22.69
CA GLY A 184 -3.48 -10.16 22.15
C GLY A 184 -4.08 -8.83 21.69
N ASN A 185 -3.27 -7.76 21.55
CA ASN A 185 -3.74 -6.48 21.01
C ASN A 185 -3.70 -6.50 19.49
N ASP A 186 -4.85 -6.26 18.86
CA ASP A 186 -4.96 -6.17 17.40
C ASP A 186 -4.37 -4.84 16.89
N PHE A 187 -3.75 -4.91 15.72
CA PHE A 187 -3.27 -3.74 14.99
C PHE A 187 -3.45 -3.91 13.48
N SER A 188 -3.48 -2.79 12.76
CA SER A 188 -3.39 -2.81 11.30
C SER A 188 -2.52 -1.66 10.76
N ILE A 189 -2.00 -1.89 9.56
CA ILE A 189 -1.11 -0.98 8.84
C ILE A 189 -1.63 -0.86 7.42
N GLU A 190 -1.75 0.35 6.91
CA GLU A 190 -2.22 0.61 5.55
C GLU A 190 -1.10 1.14 4.66
N PHE A 191 -1.06 0.63 3.43
CA PHE A 191 -0.24 1.14 2.34
C PHE A 191 -1.17 1.56 1.20
N THR A 192 -0.93 2.73 0.63
CA THR A 192 -1.71 3.23 -0.51
C THR A 192 -0.81 3.74 -1.61
N ARG A 193 -1.13 3.39 -2.86
CA ARG A 193 -0.44 3.82 -4.07
C ARG A 193 -1.40 3.88 -5.25
N THR A 194 -1.10 4.74 -6.21
CA THR A 194 -1.70 4.64 -7.54
C THR A 194 -0.92 3.60 -8.33
N VAL A 195 -1.64 2.74 -9.04
CA VAL A 195 -1.08 1.68 -9.89
C VAL A 195 -1.56 1.86 -11.33
N ASP A 196 -0.68 1.54 -12.27
CA ASP A 196 -0.90 1.64 -13.70
C ASP A 196 -1.13 0.24 -14.27
N LEU A 197 -2.35 -0.05 -14.73
CA LEU A 197 -2.68 -1.29 -15.42
C LEU A 197 -2.74 -1.05 -16.92
N ALA A 198 -1.85 -1.68 -17.67
CA ALA A 198 -1.81 -1.62 -19.13
C ALA A 198 -1.41 -2.97 -19.74
N ASP A 199 -1.48 -3.02 -21.06
CA ASP A 199 -0.70 -3.95 -21.87
C ASP A 199 0.66 -3.27 -22.12
N PHE A 200 1.72 -3.80 -21.51
CA PHE A 200 3.04 -3.17 -21.55
C PHE A 200 4.00 -3.84 -22.54
N ASN A 201 3.61 -4.95 -23.18
CA ASN A 201 4.41 -5.70 -24.13
C ASN A 201 5.87 -5.90 -23.67
N ASN A 202 6.05 -6.86 -22.77
CA ASN A 202 7.32 -7.29 -22.18
C ASN A 202 8.09 -8.31 -23.04
N CYS A 203 7.84 -8.29 -24.35
CA CYS A 203 8.76 -8.83 -25.35
C CYS A 203 9.95 -7.87 -25.57
#